data_AF-A0A940P7L4-F1
#
_entry.id   AF-A0A940P7L4-F1
#
_cell.length_a   1.000
_cell.length_b   1.000
_cell.length_c   1.000
_cell.angle_alpha   90.00
_cell.angle_beta   90.00
_cell.angle_gamma   90.00
#
_symmetry.space_group_name_H-M   'P 1'
#
loop_
_entity.id
_entity.type
_entity.pdbx_description
1 polymer ?
#
loop_
_entity_poly.entity_id
_entity_poly.type
_entity_poly.pdbx_seq_one_letter_code
_entity_poly.pdbx_strand_id
1 'polypeptide(L)' 'MENATRIEITFKSGETIIYDKDQWDDYAFDGKAIIVKNKGAWIGIYNFDHVFCVELK' A
#
# COMPACT_ATOMS: atom_id res chain seq x y z
N MET A 1 -8.53 -16.87 -3.78
CA MET A 1 -8.07 -15.51 -4.12
C MET A 1 -6.57 -15.57 -4.02
N GLU A 2 -5.86 -15.35 -5.12
CA GLU A 2 -4.39 -15.35 -5.11
C GLU A 2 -3.93 -14.28 -4.11
N ASN A 3 -3.08 -14.68 -3.16
CA ASN A 3 -2.52 -13.73 -2.21
C ASN A 3 -1.48 -12.91 -2.96
N ALA A 4 -1.76 -11.62 -3.14
CA ALA A 4 -0.77 -10.68 -3.65
C ALA A 4 0.50 -10.78 -2.79
N THR A 5 1.64 -10.91 -3.45
CA THR A 5 2.96 -11.03 -2.82
C THR A 5 3.60 -9.66 -2.61
N ARG A 6 3.11 -8.63 -3.30
CA ARG A 6 3.69 -7.30 -3.32
C ARG A 6 2.61 -6.23 -3.45
N ILE A 7 2.81 -5.12 -2.74
CA ILE A 7 2.05 -3.88 -2.93
C ILE A 7 3.00 -2.77 -3.39
N GLU A 8 2.61 -2.09 -4.45
CA GLU A 8 3.34 -0.93 -4.99
C GLU A 8 2.43 0.29 -4.91
N ILE A 9 2.97 1.38 -4.35
CA ILE A 9 2.27 2.65 -4.19
C ILE A 9 3.06 3.70 -4.93
N THR A 10 2.54 4.16 -6.06
CA THR A 10 3.19 5.19 -6.88
C THR A 10 2.55 6.54 -6.59
N PHE A 11 3.37 7.54 -6.28
CA PHE A 11 2.94 8.91 -6.02
C PHE A 11 2.87 9.72 -7.31
N LYS A 12 2.10 10.80 -7.27
CA LYS A 12 2.02 11.79 -8.36
C LYS A 12 3.37 12.48 -8.62
N SER A 13 4.30 12.45 -7.67
CA SER A 13 5.69 12.88 -7.85
C SER A 13 6.51 11.95 -8.75
N GLY A 14 6.04 10.72 -8.98
CA GLY A 14 6.77 9.67 -9.69
C GLY A 14 7.59 8.75 -8.76
N GLU A 15 7.64 9.03 -7.46
CA GLU A 15 8.24 8.12 -6.48
C GLU A 15 7.35 6.89 -6.28
N THR A 16 7.96 5.73 -6.00
CA THR A 16 7.22 4.49 -5.72
C THR A 16 7.73 3.88 -4.43
N ILE A 17 6.80 3.55 -3.53
CA ILE A 17 7.06 2.73 -2.36
C ILE A 17 6.62 1.29 -2.66
N ILE A 18 7.45 0.35 -2.25
CA ILE A 18 7.25 -1.08 -2.49
C ILE A 18 7.27 -1.78 -1.14
N TYR A 19 6.27 -2.63 -0.90
CA TYR A 19 6.32 -3.62 0.15
C TYR A 19 6.32 -5.02 -0.47
N ASP A 20 7.40 -5.74 -0.25
CA ASP A 20 7.56 -7.13 -0.64
C ASP A 20 6.95 -8.09 0.40
N LYS A 21 7.05 -9.39 0.13
CA LYS A 21 6.61 -10.45 1.03
C LYS A 21 7.18 -10.25 2.45
N ASP A 22 6.37 -10.55 3.45
CA ASP A 22 6.67 -10.45 4.89
C ASP A 22 6.84 -9.01 5.43
N GLN A 23 6.89 -7.99 4.57
CA GLN A 23 6.86 -6.59 4.99
C GLN A 23 5.45 -6.10 5.28
N TRP A 24 4.42 -6.75 4.72
CA TRP A 24 3.01 -6.45 4.93
C TRP A 24 2.18 -7.75 4.95
N ASP A 25 0.97 -7.68 5.52
CA ASP A 25 0.01 -8.79 5.52
C ASP A 25 -1.44 -8.40 5.22
N ASP A 26 -1.78 -7.11 5.32
CA ASP A 26 -3.10 -6.58 5.03
C ASP A 26 -3.03 -5.11 4.58
N TYR A 27 -4.08 -4.63 3.93
CA TYR A 27 -4.25 -3.22 3.62
C TYR A 27 -5.70 -2.78 3.83
N ALA A 28 -5.90 -1.50 4.11
CA ALA A 28 -7.22 -0.89 4.20
C ALA A 28 -7.30 0.38 3.35
N PHE A 29 -8.48 0.69 2.85
CA PHE A 29 -8.79 1.93 2.15
C PHE A 29 -10.01 2.58 2.79
N ASP A 30 -9.87 3.82 3.27
CA ASP A 30 -10.94 4.56 3.96
C ASP A 30 -11.65 5.58 3.06
N GLY A 31 -11.31 5.62 1.76
CA GLY A 31 -11.80 6.61 0.80
C GLY A 31 -10.86 7.80 0.57
N LYS A 32 -9.90 8.05 1.48
CA LYS A 32 -8.94 9.16 1.41
C LYS A 32 -7.50 8.73 1.56
N ALA A 33 -7.24 7.59 2.17
CA ALA A 33 -5.91 7.05 2.37
C ALA A 33 -5.89 5.53 2.18
N ILE A 34 -4.76 5.03 1.70
CA ILE A 34 -4.40 3.63 1.82
C ILE A 34 -3.52 3.42 3.05
N ILE A 35 -3.87 2.40 3.83
CA ILE A 35 -3.19 2.01 5.05
C ILE A 35 -2.61 0.62 4.83
N VAL A 36 -1.29 0.49 4.90
CA VAL A 36 -0.58 -0.79 4.81
C VAL A 36 -0.35 -1.30 6.23
N LYS A 37 -0.63 -2.60 6.45
CA LYS A 37 -0.54 -3.24 7.76
C LYS A 37 0.41 -4.42 7.74
N ASN A 38 0.99 -4.69 8.90
CA ASN A 38 1.73 -5.90 9.20
C ASN A 38 1.42 -6.33 10.63
N LYS A 39 0.88 -7.54 10.83
CA LYS A 39 0.48 -8.13 12.10
C LYS A 39 -0.45 -7.23 12.91
N GLY A 40 -1.38 -6.58 12.22
CA GLY A 40 -2.33 -5.64 12.81
C GLY A 40 -1.77 -4.24 13.13
N ALA A 41 -0.46 -4.01 12.98
CA ALA A 41 0.15 -2.69 13.11
C ALA A 41 0.08 -1.93 11.79
N TRP A 42 -0.16 -0.61 11.86
CA TRP A 42 -0.11 0.27 10.69
C TRP A 42 1.33 0.66 10.42
N ILE A 43 1.86 0.28 9.26
CA ILE A 43 3.26 0.49 8.87
C ILE A 43 3.41 1.50 7.72
N GLY A 44 2.31 1.89 7.09
CA GLY A 44 2.27 2.91 6.05
C GLY A 44 0.88 3.53 5.97
N ILE A 45 0.81 4.84 5.84
CA ILE A 45 -0.45 5.58 5.65
C ILE A 45 -0.20 6.63 4.58
N TYR A 46 -0.94 6.55 3.48
CA TYR A 46 -0.70 7.37 2.30
C TYR A 46 -1.98 8.05 1.84
N ASN A 47 -1.98 9.39 1.82
CA ASN A 47 -3.11 10.17 1.32
C ASN A 47 -3.25 10.02 -0.20
N PHE A 48 -4.43 9.62 -0.67
CA PHE A 48 -4.76 9.47 -2.08
C PHE A 48 -4.72 10.77 -2.89
N ASP A 49 -4.76 11.93 -2.25
CA ASP A 49 -4.49 13.21 -2.91
C ASP A 49 -3.09 13.24 -3.53
N HIS A 50 -2.15 12.46 -2.98
CA HIS A 50 -0.77 12.37 -3.45
C HIS A 50 -0.45 11.04 -4.15
N VAL A 51 -1.25 10.00 -3.95
CA VAL A 51 -1.09 8.71 -4.64
C VAL A 51 -1.64 8.82 -6.06
N PHE A 52 -0.89 8.30 -7.02
CA PHE A 52 -1.33 8.14 -8.40
C PHE A 52 -2.03 6.79 -8.59
N CYS A 53 -1.41 5.70 -8.15
CA CYS A 53 -2.00 4.37 -8.19
C CYS A 53 -1.48 3.47 -7.07
N VAL A 54 -2.25 2.41 -6.80
CA VAL A 54 -1.83 1.28 -5.96
C VAL A 54 -2.00 0.01 -6.78
N GLU A 55 -0.95 -0.78 -6.86
CA GLU A 55 -0.94 -2.06 -7.58
C GLU A 55 -0.68 -3.20 -6.60
N LEU A 56 -1.50 -4.26 -6.70
CA LEU A 56 -1.31 -5.51 -5.99
C LEU A 56 -0.80 -6.55 -6.98
N LYS A 57 0.36 -7.13 -6.71
CA LYS A 57 1.05 -8.10 -7.57
C LYS A 57 1.33 -9.41 -6.85
#